data_AF-A0A2V9J966-F1
#
_entry.id   AF-A0A2V9J966-F1
#
_cell.length_a   1.000
_cell.length_b   1.000
_cell.length_c   1.000
_cell.angle_alpha   90.00
_cell.angle_beta   90.00
_cell.angle_gamma   90.00
#
_symmetry.space_group_name_H-M   'P 1'
#
loop_
_entity.id
_entity.type
_entity.pdbx_description
1 polymer ?
#
loop_
_entity_poly.entity_id
_entity_poly.type
_entity_poly.pdbx_seq_one_letter_code
_entity_poly.pdbx_strand_id
1 'polypeptide(L)'
;MIVPIFPLPNVVLFPKTLLPLHIFEDRYRTMTREVIAGDRRLAMVLLREGWESNYYETPAVHDIACLGNIESYEELEDGKYNI
;
A
#
# COMPACT_ATOMS: atom_id res chain seq x y z
N MET A 1 -16.66 -6.96 1.99
CA MET A 1 -15.75 -6.05 1.28
C MET A 1 -14.36 -6.63 1.38
N ILE A 2 -13.63 -6.76 0.28
CA ILE A 2 -12.28 -7.30 0.23
C ILE A 2 -11.41 -6.21 -0.42
N VAL A 3 -10.31 -5.84 0.22
CA VAL A 3 -9.35 -4.83 -0.27
C VAL A 3 -7.94 -5.35 -0.12
N PRO A 4 -7.00 -5.00 -1.02
CA PRO A 4 -5.60 -5.33 -0.85
C PRO A 4 -5.02 -4.59 0.35
N ILE A 5 -4.06 -5.23 1.02
CA ILE A 5 -3.29 -4.60 2.10
C ILE A 5 -1.96 -4.09 1.54
N PHE A 6 -1.54 -2.91 2.00
CA PHE A 6 -0.26 -2.31 1.70
C PHE A 6 0.56 -2.23 3.00
N PRO A 7 1.38 -3.25 3.30
CA PRO A 7 2.16 -3.30 4.51
C PRO A 7 3.44 -2.47 4.39
N LEU A 8 3.64 -1.54 5.33
CA LEU A 8 4.84 -0.72 5.42
C LEU A 8 5.45 -0.82 6.83
N PRO A 9 6.79 -0.79 6.97
CA PRO A 9 7.43 -0.94 8.27
C PRO A 9 7.28 0.28 9.17
N ASN A 10 7.30 1.48 8.58
CA ASN A 10 7.49 2.73 9.33
C ASN A 10 6.46 3.82 8.99
N VAL A 11 5.37 3.46 8.32
CA VAL A 11 4.40 4.42 7.79
C VAL A 11 2.99 4.05 8.24
N VAL A 12 2.32 5.02 8.85
CA VAL A 12 0.93 4.90 9.32
C VAL A 12 0.08 5.93 8.59
N LEU A 13 -1.06 5.48 8.06
CA LEU A 13 -2.11 6.36 7.57
C LEU A 13 -3.12 6.61 8.68
N PHE A 14 -3.45 7.89 8.91
CA PHE A 14 -4.52 8.27 9.81
C PHE A 14 -5.81 8.61 9.03
N PRO A 15 -6.99 8.42 9.63
CA PRO A 15 -8.23 8.83 9.01
C PRO A 15 -8.21 10.33 8.66
N LYS A 16 -8.70 10.66 7.45
CA LYS A 16 -8.84 12.04 6.95
C LYS A 16 -7.51 12.79 6.76
N THR A 17 -6.40 12.07 6.55
CA THR A 17 -5.11 12.66 6.17
C THR A 17 -4.74 12.29 4.74
N LEU A 18 -3.97 13.15 4.07
CA LEU A 18 -3.33 12.84 2.80
C LEU A 18 -1.91 12.32 3.05
N LEU A 19 -1.55 11.24 2.36
CA LEU A 19 -0.23 10.63 2.46
C LEU A 19 0.28 10.35 1.04
N PRO A 20 1.14 11.21 0.49
CA PRO A 20 1.77 10.97 -0.80
C PRO A 20 2.72 9.77 -0.73
N LEU A 21 2.65 8.87 -1.70
CA LEU A 21 3.50 7.69 -1.78
C LEU A 21 4.11 7.55 -3.17
N HIS A 22 5.40 7.21 -3.19
CA HIS A 22 6.09 6.79 -4.42
C HIS A 22 6.18 5.27 -4.45
N ILE A 23 5.52 4.65 -5.44
CA ILE A 23 5.40 3.21 -5.59
C ILE A 23 6.40 2.72 -6.63
N PHE A 24 7.44 2.03 -6.16
CA PHE A 24 8.54 1.55 -7.01
C PHE A 24 8.76 0.04 -6.97
N GLU A 25 8.35 -0.67 -5.92
CA GLU A 25 8.52 -2.12 -5.84
C GLU A 25 7.51 -2.85 -6.76
N ASP A 26 7.97 -3.84 -7.52
CA ASP A 26 7.17 -4.53 -8.54
C ASP A 26 5.85 -5.12 -8.04
N ARG A 27 5.84 -5.70 -6.82
CA ARG A 27 4.61 -6.21 -6.20
C ARG A 27 3.60 -5.10 -5.93
N TYR A 28 4.07 -3.94 -5.47
CA TYR A 28 3.20 -2.80 -5.16
C TYR A 28 2.79 -2.05 -6.42
N ARG A 29 3.63 -2.02 -7.46
CA ARG A 29 3.24 -1.52 -8.79
C ARG A 29 2.08 -2.33 -9.37
N THR A 30 2.14 -3.66 -9.23
CA THR A 30 1.06 -4.55 -9.67
C THR A 30 -0.21 -4.32 -8.85
N MET A 31 -0.10 -4.30 -7.51
CA MET A 31 -1.22 -3.98 -6.61
C MET A 31 -1.85 -2.62 -6.94
N THR A 32 -1.05 -1.56 -7.10
CA THR A 32 -1.53 -0.21 -7.38
C THR A 32 -2.29 -0.14 -8.71
N ARG A 33 -1.79 -0.81 -9.75
CA ARG A 33 -2.50 -0.92 -11.03
C ARG A 33 -3.87 -1.56 -10.88
N GLU A 34 -3.97 -2.66 -10.11
CA GLU A 34 -5.23 -3.34 -9.84
C GLU A 34 -6.19 -2.48 -9.00
N VAL A 35 -5.68 -1.79 -7.98
CA VAL A 35 -6.46 -0.87 -7.13
C VAL A 35 -7.03 0.29 -7.94
N ILE A 36 -6.22 0.91 -8.81
CA ILE A 36 -6.63 2.03 -9.67
C ILE A 36 -7.72 1.60 -10.66
N ALA A 37 -7.60 0.39 -11.22
CA ALA A 37 -8.58 -0.17 -12.15
C ALA A 37 -9.89 -0.59 -11.47
N GLY A 38 -9.86 -0.85 -10.16
CA GLY A 38 -11.02 -1.19 -9.34
C GLY A 38 -11.57 0.00 -8.53
N ASP A 39 -11.90 -0.27 -7.27
CA ASP A 39 -12.58 0.67 -6.37
C ASP A 39 -11.68 1.76 -5.77
N ARG A 40 -10.39 1.82 -6.17
CA ARG A 40 -9.39 2.78 -5.67
C ARG A 40 -9.14 2.74 -4.16
N ARG A 41 -9.49 1.64 -3.51
CA ARG A 41 -9.34 1.45 -2.07
C ARG A 41 -8.26 0.43 -1.75
N LEU A 42 -7.43 0.75 -0.76
CA LEU A 42 -6.42 -0.14 -0.20
C LEU A 42 -6.36 0.06 1.32
N ALA A 43 -5.93 -0.96 2.06
CA ALA A 43 -5.72 -0.86 3.49
C ALA A 43 -4.24 -0.71 3.81
N MET A 44 -3.84 0.40 4.44
CA MET A 44 -2.49 0.59 4.93
C MET A 44 -2.33 -0.04 6.31
N VAL A 45 -1.31 -0.88 6.49
CA VAL A 45 -1.07 -1.62 7.72
C VAL A 45 0.41 -1.63 8.07
N LEU A 46 0.72 -1.63 9.37
CA LEU A 46 2.11 -1.77 9.84
C LEU A 46 2.55 -3.23 9.86
N LEU A 47 3.81 -3.46 9.51
CA LEU A 47 4.50 -4.72 9.76
C LEU A 47 4.79 -4.90 11.26
N ARG A 48 4.66 -6.13 11.78
CA ARG A 48 5.10 -6.48 13.14
C ARG A 48 6.60 -6.71 13.16
N GLU A 49 7.20 -6.62 14.34
CA GLU A 49 8.62 -6.93 14.56
C GLU A 49 9.03 -8.31 13.98
N GLY A 50 10.25 -8.40 13.45
CA GLY A 50 10.75 -9.62 12.81
C GLY A 50 10.20 -9.85 11.40
N TRP A 51 9.69 -8.81 10.73
CA TRP A 51 9.19 -8.89 9.36
C TRP A 51 10.31 -9.05 8.33
N GLU A 52 11.54 -8.68 8.67
CA GLU A 52 12.67 -8.52 7.74
C GLU A 52 13.00 -9.82 7.00
N SER A 53 12.99 -10.94 7.71
CA SER A 53 13.26 -12.27 7.11
C SER A 53 12.19 -12.71 6.13
N ASN A 54 10.96 -12.21 6.27
CA ASN A 54 9.79 -12.61 5.49
C ASN A 54 9.26 -11.46 4.62
N TYR A 55 10.01 -10.37 4.41
CA TYR A 55 9.50 -9.15 3.77
C TYR A 55 8.90 -9.40 2.39
N TYR A 56 9.52 -10.30 1.62
CA TYR A 56 9.11 -10.68 0.27
C TYR A 56 8.09 -11.84 0.23
N GLU A 57 7.76 -12.43 1.37
CA GLU A 57 6.80 -13.52 1.50
C GLU A 57 5.50 -13.03 2.15
N THR A 58 5.20 -13.50 3.36
CA THR A 58 3.99 -13.19 4.13
C THR A 58 4.38 -12.69 5.52
N PRO A 59 4.95 -11.48 5.62
CA PRO A 59 5.37 -10.95 6.90
C PRO A 59 4.13 -10.66 7.77
N ALA A 60 4.27 -10.84 9.09
CA ALA A 60 3.19 -10.57 10.02
C ALA A 60 2.84 -9.07 10.03
N VAL A 61 1.55 -8.75 10.05
CA VAL A 61 1.03 -7.38 10.12
C VAL A 61 0.23 -7.19 11.40
N HIS A 62 0.07 -5.94 11.83
CA HIS A 62 -0.81 -5.60 12.95
C HIS A 62 -2.29 -5.82 12.59
N ASP A 63 -3.12 -6.10 13.59
CA ASP A 63 -4.55 -6.40 13.41
C ASP A 63 -5.39 -5.15 13.04
N ILE A 64 -4.80 -3.96 13.17
CA ILE A 64 -5.45 -2.68 12.90
C ILE A 64 -4.79 -2.05 11.67
N ALA A 65 -5.62 -1.72 10.68
CA ALA A 65 -5.23 -1.06 9.44
C ALA A 65 -6.12 0.17 9.19
N CYS A 66 -5.64 1.11 8.38
CA CYS A 66 -6.43 2.25 7.93
C CYS A 66 -6.82 2.06 6.46
N LEU A 67 -8.13 2.15 6.17
CA LEU A 67 -8.62 2.17 4.79
C LEU A 67 -8.28 3.52 4.16
N GLY A 68 -7.53 3.48 3.06
CA GLY A 68 -7.22 4.62 2.21
C GLY A 68 -7.99 4.56 0.90
N ASN A 69 -8.22 5.74 0.32
CA ASN A 69 -8.70 5.91 -1.04
C ASN A 69 -7.61 6.62 -1.84
N ILE A 70 -7.31 6.15 -3.05
CA ILE A 70 -6.38 6.82 -3.96
C ILE A 70 -7.13 8.01 -4.57
N GLU A 71 -6.83 9.21 -4.05
CA GLU A 71 -7.43 10.47 -4.52
C GLU A 71 -6.87 10.91 -5.87
N SER A 72 -5.56 10.74 -6.08
CA SER A 72 -4.86 11.09 -7.30
C SER A 72 -3.80 10.05 -7.61
N TYR A 73 -3.46 9.89 -8.89
CA TYR A 73 -2.31 9.08 -9.28
C TYR A 73 -1.65 9.62 -10.54
N GLU A 74 -0.36 9.33 -10.68
CA GLU A 74 0.45 9.58 -11.87
C GLU A 74 1.22 8.29 -12.18
N GLU A 75 1.04 7.75 -13.38
CA GLU A 75 1.87 6.65 -13.88
C GLU A 75 3.12 7.22 -14.55
N LEU A 76 4.29 6.73 -14.13
CA LEU A 76 5.59 7.17 -14.63
C LEU A 76 6.08 6.24 -15.76
N GLU A 77 7.06 6.71 -16.54
CA GLU A 77 7.54 6.05 -17.77
C GLU A 77 8.07 4.62 -17.58
N ASP A 78 8.46 4.26 -16.36
CA ASP A 78 8.95 2.93 -15.99
C ASP A 78 7.88 2.06 -15.31
N GLY A 79 6.61 2.50 -15.30
CA GLY A 79 5.46 1.84 -14.69
C GLY A 79 5.45 1.93 -13.15
N LYS A 80 6.21 2.87 -12.58
CA LYS A 80 6.04 3.33 -11.19
C LYS A 80 4.82 4.24 -11.07
N TYR A 81 4.39 4.47 -9.84
CA TYR A 81 3.27 5.37 -9.56
C TYR A 81 3.61 6.38 -8.48
N ASN A 82 3.15 7.61 -8.63
CA ASN A 82 2.91 8.52 -7.51
C ASN A 82 1.42 8.44 -7.18
N ILE A 83 1.06 8.17 -5.92
CA ILE A 83 -0.32 8.15 -5.43
C ILE A 83 -0.49 9.02 -4.19
#